data_AF-A0A0U2UQB2-F1
#
_entry.id   AF-A0A0U2UQB2-F1
#
_cell.length_a   1.000
_cell.length_b   1.000
_cell.length_c   1.000
_cell.angle_alpha   90.00
_cell.angle_beta   90.00
_cell.angle_gamma   90.00
#
_symmetry.space_group_name_H-M   'P 1'
#
loop_
_entity.id
_entity.type
_entity.pdbx_description
1 polymer ?
#
loop_
_entity_poly.entity_id
_entity_poly.type
_entity_poly.pdbx_seq_one_letter_code
_entity_poly.pdbx_strand_id
1 'polypeptide(L)'
;QGFGGAGGFGGQDFGGFGGGGGFEDIFSSFFGGGAGGSRRSNPTAPQQGRDLQYEMTLKFEDAIFGKKTTITYNREEQCETCGGSGAKPGTSPVTCSKCHGAGYIQVQTNTPLGRMMSQQVCDVCHGTGKEIKDKCATCGGSGHTEQSHSIKVTVPAGVEEGQQMRLQNQGEAGTNGGPYGDLFIIFRVEPSKDFERDG
;
A
#
# COMPACT_ATOMS: atom_id res chain seq x y z
N GLN A 1 58.15 30.75 -1.91
CA GLN A 1 59.02 29.67 -2.40
C GLN A 1 58.07 28.51 -2.69
N GLY A 2 57.55 28.23 -3.89
CA GLY A 2 58.03 28.41 -5.26
C GLY A 2 58.24 27.01 -5.85
N PHE A 3 57.35 26.58 -6.76
CA PHE A 3 57.45 25.54 -7.82
C PHE A 3 55.99 25.26 -8.28
N GLY A 4 55.49 25.52 -9.49
CA GLY A 4 56.08 25.85 -10.79
C GLY A 4 55.88 24.70 -11.78
N GLY A 5 54.98 24.85 -12.77
CA GLY A 5 54.86 23.90 -13.89
C GLY A 5 53.57 24.07 -14.71
N ALA A 6 53.69 24.74 -15.87
CA ALA A 6 52.61 25.09 -16.80
C ALA A 6 52.57 24.17 -18.04
N GLY A 7 51.43 24.19 -18.76
CA GLY A 7 51.27 23.71 -20.14
C GLY A 7 49.93 22.99 -20.32
N GLY A 8 49.09 23.26 -21.31
CA GLY A 8 49.12 24.16 -22.46
C GLY A 8 47.75 24.09 -23.17
N PHE A 9 47.36 25.19 -23.80
CA PHE A 9 46.13 25.35 -24.59
C PHE A 9 46.27 24.75 -26.00
N GLY A 10 45.15 24.28 -26.56
CA GLY A 10 44.84 24.42 -27.99
C GLY A 10 44.78 23.12 -28.81
N GLY A 11 43.65 22.90 -29.49
CA GLY A 11 43.51 21.88 -30.52
C GLY A 11 42.07 21.50 -30.85
N GLN A 12 41.24 22.44 -31.28
CA GLN A 12 40.10 22.12 -32.15
C GLN A 12 40.64 21.90 -33.56
N ASP A 13 40.41 20.73 -34.14
CA ASP A 13 40.15 20.62 -35.58
C ASP A 13 39.39 19.35 -35.94
N PHE A 14 38.68 19.48 -37.04
CA PHE A 14 37.53 18.75 -37.56
C PHE A 14 37.95 17.48 -38.33
N GLY A 15 37.03 16.50 -38.40
CA GLY A 15 36.86 15.71 -39.63
C GLY A 15 37.34 14.25 -39.60
N GLY A 16 36.41 13.34 -39.30
CA GLY A 16 36.59 11.89 -39.47
C GLY A 16 35.26 11.14 -39.39
N PHE A 17 34.40 11.37 -40.36
CA PHE A 17 33.10 10.71 -40.54
C PHE A 17 33.27 9.19 -40.71
N GLY A 18 32.58 8.39 -39.88
CA GLY A 18 32.64 6.92 -39.98
C GLY A 18 31.70 6.15 -39.05
N GLY A 19 30.39 6.32 -39.23
CA GLY A 19 29.35 5.28 -39.09
C GLY A 19 29.20 4.49 -37.77
N GLY A 20 28.11 4.75 -37.04
CA GLY A 20 27.62 3.82 -36.01
C GLY A 20 26.83 4.48 -34.87
N GLY A 21 25.84 5.31 -35.20
CA GLY A 21 25.00 5.96 -34.20
C GLY A 21 24.14 4.99 -33.38
N GLY A 22 24.05 5.24 -32.07
CA GLY A 22 22.76 5.19 -31.38
C GLY A 22 22.43 3.98 -30.50
N PHE A 23 23.37 3.09 -30.17
CA PHE A 23 23.08 1.98 -29.24
C PHE A 23 23.96 1.92 -27.96
N GLU A 24 25.21 2.38 -27.94
CA GLU A 24 26.01 2.31 -26.71
C GLU A 24 25.65 3.38 -25.66
N ASP A 25 25.24 4.59 -26.06
CA ASP A 25 24.82 5.65 -25.12
C ASP A 25 23.45 5.40 -24.47
N ILE A 26 22.59 4.60 -25.11
CA ILE A 26 21.31 4.19 -24.53
C ILE A 26 21.50 3.04 -23.53
N PHE A 27 22.45 2.13 -23.78
CA PHE A 27 22.74 1.02 -22.86
C PHE A 27 23.53 1.45 -21.63
N SER A 28 24.42 2.45 -21.72
CA SER A 28 25.09 3.05 -20.56
C SER A 28 24.13 3.85 -19.67
N SER A 29 23.14 4.51 -20.25
CA SER A 29 22.06 5.23 -19.52
C SER A 29 21.04 4.29 -18.86
N PHE A 30 20.89 3.07 -19.39
CA PHE A 30 19.99 2.05 -18.86
C PHE A 30 20.65 1.14 -17.81
N PHE A 31 21.96 0.90 -17.91
CA PHE A 31 22.73 0.03 -16.99
C PHE A 31 23.66 0.79 -16.02
N GLY A 32 23.76 2.11 -16.14
CA GLY A 32 24.60 2.98 -15.30
C GLY A 32 23.79 3.90 -14.38
N GLY A 33 23.27 3.37 -13.26
CA GLY A 33 22.96 4.18 -12.08
C GLY A 33 21.65 4.99 -12.09
N GLY A 34 20.57 4.34 -11.64
CA GLY A 34 19.62 4.98 -10.72
C GLY A 34 18.30 5.50 -11.29
N ALA A 35 17.29 4.63 -11.37
CA ALA A 35 15.87 5.02 -11.17
C ALA A 35 14.89 3.84 -10.99
N GLY A 36 15.36 2.59 -10.88
CA GLY A 36 14.51 1.41 -10.63
C GLY A 36 14.59 0.88 -9.21
N GLY A 37 15.05 1.70 -8.25
CA GLY A 37 15.12 1.30 -6.86
C GLY A 37 13.72 0.99 -6.38
N SER A 38 13.41 -0.29 -6.20
CA SER A 38 12.34 -0.74 -5.32
C SER A 38 12.46 0.08 -4.05
N ARG A 39 11.60 1.10 -3.90
CA ARG A 39 11.54 1.91 -2.69
C ARG A 39 11.34 0.90 -1.59
N ARG A 40 12.39 0.67 -0.79
CA ARG A 40 12.34 -0.20 0.38
C ARG A 40 11.18 0.34 1.20
N SER A 41 10.04 -0.35 1.14
CA SER A 41 8.86 0.05 1.89
C SER A 41 9.27 0.01 3.34
N ASN A 42 9.46 1.19 3.95
CA ASN A 42 9.80 1.28 5.36
C ASN A 42 8.64 0.63 6.10
N PRO A 43 8.83 -0.48 6.81
CA PRO A 43 7.72 -1.19 7.44
C PRO A 43 7.04 -0.40 8.56
N THR A 44 7.68 0.68 9.01
CA THR A 44 7.16 1.61 10.00
C THR A 44 6.51 2.86 9.40
N ALA A 45 6.48 2.98 8.06
CA ALA A 45 5.80 4.09 7.41
C ALA A 45 4.28 3.98 7.60
N PRO A 46 3.56 5.12 7.66
CA PRO A 46 2.11 5.13 7.61
C PRO A 46 1.62 4.43 6.33
N GLN A 47 0.72 3.44 6.47
CA GLN A 47 0.12 2.76 5.33
C GLN A 47 -1.40 2.92 5.39
N GLN A 48 -1.99 3.26 4.25
CA GLN A 48 -3.44 3.32 4.13
C GLN A 48 -4.06 1.95 4.41
N GLY A 49 -5.20 1.95 5.09
CA GLY A 49 -6.00 0.76 5.31
C GLY A 49 -6.52 0.18 3.99
N ARG A 50 -6.93 -1.08 4.01
CA ARG A 50 -7.49 -1.71 2.81
C ARG A 50 -8.85 -1.13 2.48
N ASP A 51 -9.13 -1.06 1.19
CA ASP A 51 -10.47 -0.75 0.72
C ASP A 51 -11.41 -1.95 0.97
N LEU A 52 -12.66 -1.65 1.29
CA LEU A 52 -13.72 -2.63 1.47
C LEU A 52 -14.68 -2.58 0.29
N GLN A 53 -15.31 -3.72 0.00
CA GLN A 53 -16.34 -3.83 -1.01
C GLN A 53 -17.63 -4.32 -0.37
N TYR A 54 -18.72 -3.60 -0.60
CA TYR A 54 -20.06 -3.96 -0.13
C TYR A 54 -20.99 -4.13 -1.32
N GLU A 55 -21.62 -5.28 -1.41
CA GLU A 55 -22.60 -5.55 -2.46
C GLU A 55 -23.99 -5.17 -1.98
N MET A 56 -24.61 -4.21 -2.66
CA MET A 56 -25.96 -3.74 -2.33
C MET A 56 -26.95 -4.20 -3.40
N THR A 57 -27.83 -5.13 -3.02
CA THR A 57 -28.96 -5.55 -3.85
C THR A 57 -30.08 -4.52 -3.79
N LEU A 58 -30.51 -4.05 -4.95
CA LEU A 58 -31.56 -3.07 -5.17
C LEU A 58 -32.68 -3.68 -5.99
N LYS A 59 -33.91 -3.27 -5.70
CA LYS A 59 -35.04 -3.53 -6.60
C LYS A 59 -34.93 -2.64 -7.83
N PHE A 60 -35.55 -3.06 -8.92
CA PHE A 60 -35.58 -2.30 -10.17
C PHE A 60 -36.10 -0.86 -9.97
N GLU A 61 -37.15 -0.68 -9.17
CA GLU A 61 -37.72 0.65 -8.89
C GLU A 61 -36.76 1.51 -8.05
N ASP A 62 -36.10 0.92 -7.05
CA ASP A 62 -35.12 1.61 -6.21
C ASP A 62 -33.90 2.07 -7.02
N ALA A 63 -33.52 1.30 -8.05
CA ALA A 63 -32.43 1.65 -8.96
C ALA A 63 -32.80 2.84 -9.87
N ILE A 64 -34.07 2.95 -10.29
CA ILE A 64 -34.55 4.05 -11.14
C ILE A 64 -34.75 5.33 -10.33
N PHE A 65 -35.48 5.26 -9.22
CA PHE A 65 -35.88 6.45 -8.46
C PHE A 65 -34.83 6.90 -7.44
N GLY A 66 -33.86 6.04 -7.12
CA GLY A 66 -32.91 6.25 -6.04
C GLY A 66 -33.52 5.98 -4.67
N LYS A 67 -32.66 5.75 -3.68
CA LYS A 67 -33.09 5.35 -2.33
C LYS A 67 -32.11 5.82 -1.27
N LYS A 68 -32.64 6.23 -0.12
CA LYS A 68 -31.84 6.44 1.09
C LYS A 68 -31.94 5.21 1.97
N THR A 69 -30.82 4.60 2.27
CA THR A 69 -30.76 3.41 3.14
C THR A 69 -29.64 3.57 4.16
N THR A 70 -29.69 2.78 5.23
CA THR A 70 -28.54 2.56 6.11
C THR A 70 -27.96 1.21 5.79
N ILE A 71 -26.65 1.14 5.58
CA ILE A 71 -25.92 -0.14 5.47
C ILE A 71 -25.13 -0.36 6.75
N THR A 72 -25.01 -1.61 7.16
CA THR A 72 -24.19 -2.04 8.30
C THR A 72 -23.18 -3.06 7.81
N TYR A 73 -21.92 -2.86 8.18
CA TYR A 73 -20.80 -3.73 7.80
C TYR A 73 -19.76 -3.74 8.91
N ASN A 74 -18.93 -4.78 8.97
CA ASN A 74 -17.83 -4.84 9.91
C ASN A 74 -16.56 -4.31 9.25
N ARG A 75 -15.76 -3.57 10.02
CA ARG A 75 -14.43 -3.11 9.62
C ARG A 75 -13.47 -3.19 10.79
N GLU A 76 -12.19 -3.33 10.50
CA GLU A 76 -11.10 -3.12 11.44
C GLU A 76 -11.01 -1.64 11.78
N GLU A 77 -11.21 -1.34 13.06
CA GLU A 77 -11.01 -0.02 13.65
C GLU A 77 -9.69 0.03 14.42
N GLN A 78 -9.16 1.24 14.61
CA GLN A 78 -7.98 1.43 15.46
C GLN A 78 -8.35 1.04 16.89
N CYS A 79 -7.53 0.18 17.50
CA CYS A 79 -7.81 -0.27 18.87
C CYS A 79 -7.76 0.91 19.84
N GLU A 80 -8.91 1.29 20.40
CA GLU A 80 -9.06 2.43 21.32
C GLU A 80 -8.18 2.29 22.56
N THR A 81 -7.99 1.07 23.06
CA THR A 81 -7.20 0.81 24.26
C THR A 81 -5.72 1.17 24.09
N CYS A 82 -5.13 0.86 22.92
CA CYS A 82 -3.69 1.04 22.69
C CYS A 82 -3.35 2.13 21.67
N GLY A 83 -4.36 2.79 21.09
CA GLY A 83 -4.19 3.79 20.03
C GLY A 83 -3.47 3.22 18.81
N GLY A 84 -3.72 1.96 18.45
CA GLY A 84 -3.07 1.32 17.29
C GLY A 84 -1.62 0.84 17.51
N SER A 85 -1.04 1.03 18.71
CA SER A 85 0.33 0.57 18.98
C SER A 85 0.47 -0.95 19.14
N GLY A 86 -0.64 -1.64 19.41
CA GLY A 86 -0.67 -3.07 19.77
C GLY A 86 -0.09 -3.38 21.15
N ALA A 87 0.52 -2.40 21.83
CA ALA A 87 1.11 -2.56 23.15
C ALA A 87 0.10 -2.32 24.27
N LYS A 88 0.35 -2.91 25.44
CA LYS A 88 -0.41 -2.63 26.66
C LYS A 88 -0.31 -1.13 26.99
N PRO A 89 -1.39 -0.48 27.47
CA PRO A 89 -1.33 0.91 27.90
C PRO A 89 -0.20 1.14 28.92
N GLY A 90 0.63 2.15 28.69
CA GLY A 90 1.81 2.45 29.51
C GLY A 90 3.08 1.69 29.12
N THR A 91 3.02 0.76 28.17
CA THR A 91 4.20 0.15 27.53
C THR A 91 4.31 0.61 26.08
N SER A 92 5.49 0.44 25.50
CA SER A 92 5.77 0.85 24.11
C SER A 92 6.39 -0.29 23.32
N PRO A 93 6.06 -0.43 22.03
CA PRO A 93 6.80 -1.34 21.15
C PRO A 93 8.28 -0.95 21.11
N VAL A 94 9.17 -1.94 21.20
CA VAL A 94 10.63 -1.74 21.11
C VAL A 94 11.12 -2.12 19.72
N THR A 95 12.25 -1.55 19.30
CA THR A 95 12.86 -1.95 18.02
C THR A 95 13.22 -3.43 18.05
N CYS A 96 12.85 -4.17 16.99
CA CYS A 96 13.13 -5.60 16.92
C CYS A 96 14.65 -5.85 16.95
N SER A 97 15.09 -6.69 17.88
CA SER A 97 16.50 -7.01 18.10
C SER A 97 17.13 -7.79 16.93
N LYS A 98 16.34 -8.57 16.19
CA LYS A 98 16.82 -9.45 15.11
C LYS A 98 16.97 -8.74 13.76
N CYS A 99 16.04 -7.85 13.42
CA CYS A 99 16.09 -7.10 12.16
C CYS A 99 16.49 -5.63 12.33
N HIS A 100 16.73 -5.18 13.56
CA HIS A 100 17.09 -3.80 13.90
C HIS A 100 16.15 -2.75 13.30
N GLY A 101 14.84 -3.05 13.26
CA GLY A 101 13.82 -2.15 12.71
C GLY A 101 13.56 -2.32 11.21
N ALA A 102 14.33 -3.16 10.51
CA ALA A 102 14.18 -3.34 9.06
C ALA A 102 12.91 -4.12 8.67
N GLY A 103 12.35 -4.94 9.56
CA GLY A 103 11.20 -5.82 9.26
C GLY A 103 11.56 -7.08 8.46
N TYR A 104 12.76 -7.15 7.90
CA TYR A 104 13.27 -8.30 7.16
C TYR A 104 14.70 -8.65 7.58
N ILE A 105 15.10 -9.89 7.32
CA ILE A 105 16.45 -10.40 7.53
C ILE A 105 17.02 -10.92 6.22
N GLN A 106 18.33 -10.80 6.04
CA GLN A 106 19.02 -11.40 4.91
C GLN A 106 19.42 -12.83 5.29
N VAL A 107 19.01 -13.80 4.47
CA VAL A 107 19.34 -15.20 4.67
C VAL A 107 20.23 -15.66 3.52
N GLN A 108 21.40 -16.17 3.88
CA GLN A 108 22.33 -16.78 2.94
C GLN A 108 22.00 -18.25 2.80
N THR A 109 21.61 -18.67 1.61
CA THR A 109 21.32 -20.08 1.30
C THR A 109 22.36 -20.60 0.33
N ASN A 110 22.95 -21.75 0.67
CA ASN A 110 23.86 -22.46 -0.24
C ASN A 110 23.03 -23.24 -1.24
N THR A 111 23.24 -22.99 -2.53
CA THR A 111 22.69 -23.77 -3.64
C THR A 111 23.83 -24.46 -4.40
N PRO A 112 23.54 -25.49 -5.23
CA PRO A 112 24.58 -26.12 -6.06
C PRO A 112 25.31 -25.15 -7.00
N LEU A 113 24.72 -23.97 -7.27
CA LEU A 113 25.27 -22.92 -8.13
C LEU A 113 26.03 -21.83 -7.35
N GLY A 114 26.09 -21.91 -6.01
CA GLY A 114 26.82 -20.95 -5.17
C GLY A 114 26.04 -20.48 -3.95
N ARG A 115 26.42 -19.34 -3.39
CA ARG A 115 25.74 -18.70 -2.25
C ARG A 115 24.75 -17.68 -2.78
N MET A 116 23.46 -17.90 -2.55
CA MET A 116 22.43 -16.91 -2.84
C MET A 116 22.02 -16.17 -1.56
N MET A 117 21.93 -14.85 -1.64
CA MET A 117 21.36 -14.02 -0.58
C MET A 117 19.91 -13.73 -0.92
N SER A 118 18.98 -14.13 -0.05
CA SER A 118 17.57 -13.78 -0.19
C SER A 118 17.10 -12.96 1.02
N GLN A 119 16.07 -12.15 0.80
CA GLN A 119 15.44 -11.38 1.86
C GLN A 119 14.21 -12.15 2.34
N GLN A 120 14.12 -12.40 3.65
CA GLN A 120 12.97 -13.03 4.27
C GLN A 120 12.35 -12.08 5.30
N VAL A 121 11.02 -12.15 5.48
CA VAL A 121 10.33 -11.40 6.53
C VAL A 121 10.89 -11.84 7.89
N CYS A 122 11.16 -10.89 8.78
CA CYS A 122 11.65 -11.20 10.11
C CYS A 122 10.60 -11.99 10.88
N ASP A 123 10.98 -13.16 11.37
CA ASP A 123 10.16 -14.09 12.17
C ASP A 123 9.79 -13.57 13.55
N VAL A 124 10.54 -12.62 14.12
CA VAL A 124 10.27 -12.04 15.44
C VAL A 124 9.23 -10.92 15.38
N CYS A 125 9.35 -10.02 14.41
CA CYS A 125 8.45 -8.87 14.28
C CYS A 125 7.41 -9.00 13.17
N HIS A 126 7.43 -10.10 12.40
CA HIS A 126 6.55 -10.38 11.27
C HIS A 126 6.46 -9.24 10.26
N GLY A 127 7.57 -8.54 10.02
CA GLY A 127 7.60 -7.42 9.07
C GLY A 127 7.42 -6.05 9.71
N THR A 128 6.89 -5.92 10.94
CA THR A 128 6.60 -4.60 11.54
C THR A 128 7.85 -3.80 11.95
N GLY A 129 9.01 -4.46 12.07
CA GLY A 129 10.24 -3.86 12.58
C GLY A 129 10.24 -3.60 14.09
N LYS A 130 9.11 -3.84 14.77
CA LYS A 130 8.94 -3.60 16.21
C LYS A 130 8.53 -4.89 16.92
N GLU A 131 8.93 -5.01 18.16
CA GLU A 131 8.60 -6.12 19.04
C GLU A 131 7.75 -5.60 20.20
N ILE A 132 6.62 -6.25 20.43
CA ILE A 132 5.68 -5.90 21.50
C ILE A 132 5.85 -6.92 22.61
N LYS A 133 6.56 -6.53 23.68
CA LYS A 133 6.77 -7.40 24.86
C LYS A 133 5.46 -7.64 25.61
N ASP A 134 4.75 -6.56 25.90
CA ASP A 134 3.46 -6.57 26.58
C ASP A 134 2.37 -6.24 25.57
N LYS A 135 1.69 -7.28 25.08
CA LYS A 135 0.59 -7.13 24.11
C LYS A 135 -0.62 -6.49 24.77
N CYS A 136 -1.34 -5.67 23.99
CA CYS A 136 -2.64 -5.15 24.39
C CYS A 136 -3.63 -6.31 24.57
N ALA A 137 -4.37 -6.31 25.67
CA ALA A 137 -5.36 -7.34 25.97
C ALA A 137 -6.55 -7.33 24.99
N THR A 138 -6.92 -6.16 24.47
CA THR A 138 -8.09 -5.98 23.60
C THR A 138 -7.84 -6.47 22.17
N CYS A 139 -6.70 -6.09 21.57
CA CYS A 139 -6.38 -6.44 20.18
C CYS A 139 -5.36 -7.59 20.04
N GLY A 140 -4.84 -8.12 21.15
CA GLY A 140 -3.84 -9.21 21.10
C GLY A 140 -2.52 -8.84 20.42
N GLY A 141 -2.23 -7.56 20.25
CA GLY A 141 -1.01 -7.07 19.60
C GLY A 141 -1.16 -6.60 18.16
N SER A 142 -2.34 -6.73 17.53
CA SER A 142 -2.55 -6.29 16.14
C SER A 142 -2.63 -4.77 15.99
N GLY A 143 -3.05 -4.05 17.05
CA GLY A 143 -3.37 -2.62 16.96
C GLY A 143 -4.77 -2.32 16.42
N HIS A 144 -5.51 -3.34 15.98
CA HIS A 144 -6.83 -3.20 15.37
C HIS A 144 -7.88 -4.08 16.06
N THR A 145 -9.13 -3.64 16.03
CA THR A 145 -10.27 -4.39 16.56
C THR A 145 -11.42 -4.37 15.57
N GLU A 146 -12.06 -5.50 15.32
CA GLU A 146 -13.24 -5.56 14.46
C GLU A 146 -14.42 -4.86 15.13
N GLN A 147 -15.03 -3.91 14.43
CA GLN A 147 -16.18 -3.14 14.90
C GLN A 147 -17.27 -3.10 13.83
N SER A 148 -18.54 -3.16 14.26
CA SER A 148 -19.67 -2.97 13.37
C SER A 148 -19.93 -1.48 13.14
N HIS A 149 -19.92 -1.08 11.87
CA HIS A 149 -20.12 0.30 11.45
C HIS A 149 -21.41 0.43 10.64
N SER A 150 -22.17 1.51 10.85
CA SER A 150 -23.42 1.77 10.14
C SER A 150 -23.40 3.17 9.53
N ILE A 151 -23.63 3.26 8.22
CA ILE A 151 -23.61 4.53 7.49
C ILE A 151 -24.87 4.69 6.65
N LYS A 152 -25.33 5.94 6.54
CA LYS A 152 -26.44 6.30 5.66
C LYS A 152 -25.90 6.54 4.26
N VAL A 153 -26.41 5.78 3.30
CA VAL A 153 -26.04 5.85 1.88
C VAL A 153 -27.23 6.36 1.09
N THR A 154 -26.97 7.29 0.19
CA THR A 154 -27.96 7.79 -0.78
C THR A 154 -27.63 7.21 -2.13
N VAL A 155 -28.41 6.22 -2.57
CA VAL A 155 -28.34 5.65 -3.90
C VAL A 155 -28.92 6.66 -4.89
N PRO A 156 -28.14 7.09 -5.91
CA PRO A 156 -28.62 8.04 -6.90
C PRO A 156 -29.68 7.37 -7.79
N ALA A 157 -30.53 8.17 -8.40
CA ALA A 157 -31.47 7.71 -9.40
C ALA A 157 -30.72 7.24 -10.66
N GLY A 158 -31.23 6.19 -11.30
CA GLY A 158 -30.70 5.66 -12.56
C GLY A 158 -29.47 4.75 -12.42
N VAL A 159 -29.18 4.18 -11.25
CA VAL A 159 -28.05 3.26 -11.09
C VAL A 159 -28.19 2.00 -11.94
N GLU A 160 -27.08 1.50 -12.44
CA GLU A 160 -27.00 0.30 -13.29
C GLU A 160 -26.36 -0.89 -12.56
N GLU A 161 -26.54 -2.10 -13.11
CA GLU A 161 -25.89 -3.31 -12.63
C GLU A 161 -24.37 -3.15 -12.66
N GLY A 162 -23.71 -3.43 -11.53
CA GLY A 162 -22.26 -3.35 -11.41
C GLY A 162 -21.70 -1.93 -11.25
N GLN A 163 -22.55 -0.90 -11.28
CA GLN A 163 -22.13 0.47 -10.99
C GLN A 163 -21.57 0.56 -9.56
N GLN A 164 -20.51 1.37 -9.39
CA GLN A 164 -19.82 1.50 -8.12
C GLN A 164 -19.95 2.90 -7.53
N MET A 165 -20.20 2.99 -6.23
CA MET A 165 -20.14 4.21 -5.45
C MET A 165 -19.01 4.12 -4.42
N ARG A 166 -18.08 5.07 -4.45
CA ARG A 166 -16.97 5.17 -3.49
C ARG A 166 -17.37 6.07 -2.32
N LEU A 167 -17.18 5.57 -1.11
CA LEU A 167 -17.29 6.32 0.15
C LEU A 167 -15.92 6.43 0.78
N GLN A 168 -15.42 7.66 0.89
CA GLN A 168 -14.06 7.93 1.33
C GLN A 168 -13.85 7.65 2.82
N ASN A 169 -12.71 7.09 3.19
CA ASN A 169 -12.32 6.77 4.58
C ASN A 169 -13.34 5.86 5.31
N GLN A 170 -14.07 5.03 4.57
CA GLN A 170 -15.06 4.10 5.12
C GLN A 170 -14.60 2.63 5.08
N GLY A 171 -13.40 2.35 4.58
CA GLY A 171 -12.75 1.05 4.58
C GLY A 171 -12.07 0.71 5.91
N GLU A 172 -11.06 -0.14 5.87
CA GLU A 172 -10.33 -0.58 7.07
C GLU A 172 -9.44 0.54 7.64
N ALA A 173 -9.14 0.49 8.94
CA ALA A 173 -8.16 1.38 9.56
C ALA A 173 -6.75 1.18 8.96
N GLY A 174 -6.02 2.28 8.78
CA GLY A 174 -4.63 2.25 8.35
C GLY A 174 -3.66 1.84 9.44
N THR A 175 -2.47 1.38 9.03
CA THR A 175 -1.40 0.98 9.96
C THR A 175 -0.40 2.11 10.15
N ASN A 176 0.30 2.12 11.30
CA ASN A 176 1.32 3.13 11.63
C ASN A 176 0.85 4.59 11.50
N GLY A 177 -0.43 4.87 11.78
CA GLY A 177 -1.02 6.21 11.62
C GLY A 177 -1.37 6.59 10.18
N GLY A 178 -1.44 5.60 9.28
CA GLY A 178 -1.98 5.80 7.94
C GLY A 178 -3.50 6.03 7.93
N PRO A 179 -4.04 6.62 6.86
CA PRO A 179 -5.47 6.88 6.74
C PRO A 179 -6.29 5.60 6.56
N TYR A 180 -7.60 5.70 6.72
CA TYR A 180 -8.51 4.60 6.42
C TYR A 180 -8.51 4.30 4.91
N GLY A 181 -8.83 3.06 4.56
CA GLY A 181 -9.24 2.71 3.21
C GLY A 181 -10.61 3.30 2.86
N ASP A 182 -11.07 3.03 1.65
CA ASP A 182 -12.39 3.45 1.17
C ASP A 182 -13.36 2.28 1.13
N LEU A 183 -14.66 2.59 1.09
CA LEU A 183 -15.71 1.60 0.87
C LEU A 183 -16.28 1.77 -0.54
N PHE A 184 -16.24 0.69 -1.33
CA PHE A 184 -16.87 0.61 -2.64
C PHE A 184 -18.18 -0.15 -2.53
N ILE A 185 -19.29 0.53 -2.79
CA ILE A 185 -20.60 -0.08 -2.88
C ILE A 185 -20.84 -0.47 -4.33
N ILE A 186 -20.99 -1.76 -4.59
CA ILE A 186 -21.37 -2.29 -5.90
C ILE A 186 -22.86 -2.55 -5.90
N PHE A 187 -23.56 -1.92 -6.83
CA PHE A 187 -25.00 -2.10 -6.97
C PHE A 187 -25.31 -3.35 -7.79
N ARG A 188 -26.17 -4.21 -7.26
CA ARG A 188 -26.84 -5.27 -8.02
C ARG A 188 -28.32 -4.95 -8.12
N VAL A 189 -28.85 -4.89 -9.33
CA VAL A 189 -30.26 -4.62 -9.61
C VAL A 189 -30.96 -5.96 -9.87
N GLU A 190 -31.95 -6.26 -9.05
CA GLU A 190 -32.80 -7.42 -9.27
C GLU A 190 -33.59 -7.26 -10.58
N PRO A 191 -33.67 -8.31 -11.41
CA PRO A 191 -34.45 -8.26 -12.64
C PRO A 191 -35.94 -8.06 -12.31
N SER A 192 -36.59 -7.16 -13.05
CA SER A 192 -38.04 -6.99 -12.95
C SER A 192 -38.76 -8.07 -13.75
N LYS A 193 -39.94 -8.47 -13.29
CA LYS A 193 -40.82 -9.40 -14.02
C LYS A 193 -41.62 -8.69 -15.11
N ASP A 194 -41.83 -7.39 -14.95
CA ASP A 194 -42.73 -6.58 -15.76
C ASP A 194 -41.98 -5.62 -16.70
N PHE A 195 -40.69 -5.35 -16.41
CA PHE A 195 -39.90 -4.33 -17.10
C PHE A 195 -38.52 -4.84 -17.50
N GLU A 196 -38.10 -4.51 -18.71
CA GLU A 196 -36.74 -4.67 -19.20
C GLU A 196 -36.14 -3.27 -19.41
N ARG A 197 -34.92 -3.06 -18.94
CA ARG A 197 -34.21 -1.78 -19.13
C ARG A 197 -33.35 -1.88 -20.37
N ASP A 198 -33.71 -1.11 -21.38
CA ASP A 198 -32.84 -0.77 -22.50
C ASP A 198 -32.25 0.61 -22.24
N GLY A 199 -30.95 0.78 -22.53
CA GLY A 199 -30.08 1.85 -22.00
C GLY A 199 -30.60 3.27 -22.14
#